data_AF-A0AA38UP28-F1
#
_entry.id   AF-A0AA38UP28-F1
#
_cell.length_a   1.000
_cell.length_b   1.000
_cell.length_c   1.000
_cell.angle_alpha   90.00
_cell.angle_beta   90.00
_cell.angle_gamma   90.00
#
_symmetry.space_group_name_H-M   'P 1'
#
loop_
_entity.id
_entity.type
_entity.pdbx_description
1 polymer ?
#
loop_
_entity_poly.entity_id
_entity_poly.type
_entity_poly.pdbx_seq_one_letter_code
_entity_poly.pdbx_strand_id
1 'polypeptide(L)'
;AHLTKSFTGSPLHSLPIHIQLCHIYFSPPTNATITPCGHVACGPCLFTAVKTALRWETMMMGGAIRDEGGPRCPVCCAPIPGWDGKGGVVVGLVVQVVVAA
;
A
#
# COMPACT_ATOMS: atom_id res chain seq x y z
N ALA A 1 -2.91 25.39 5.46
CA ALA A 1 -1.56 24.79 5.49
C ALA A 1 -1.61 23.45 4.75
N HIS A 2 -1.28 23.46 3.46
CA HIS A 2 -1.16 22.24 2.65
C HIS A 2 0.17 21.56 3.01
N LEU A 3 0.12 20.50 3.79
CA LEU A 3 1.29 19.68 4.11
C LEU A 3 1.54 18.70 2.96
N THR A 4 2.25 19.14 1.93
CA THR A 4 2.94 18.23 1.02
C THR A 4 4.06 17.54 1.81
N LYS A 5 3.82 16.31 2.28
CA LYS A 5 4.88 15.48 2.86
C LYS A 5 5.86 15.12 1.75
N SER A 6 6.98 15.83 1.70
CA SER A 6 8.14 15.45 0.92
C SER A 6 8.65 14.10 1.43
N PHE A 7 8.50 13.05 0.63
CA PHE A 7 9.10 11.75 0.89
C PHE A 7 10.60 11.85 0.67
N THR A 8 11.38 11.83 1.75
CA THR A 8 12.83 11.65 1.69
C THR A 8 13.12 10.18 1.42
N GLY A 9 13.17 9.82 0.13
CA GLY A 9 13.78 8.58 -0.32
C GLY A 9 15.30 8.67 -0.15
N SER A 10 15.90 7.62 0.42
CA SER A 10 17.34 7.45 0.59
C SER A 10 18.11 7.58 -0.75
N PRO A 11 19.38 8.03 -0.74
CA PRO A 11 20.13 8.33 -1.95
C PRO A 11 20.74 7.05 -2.53
N LEU A 12 19.94 6.22 -3.20
CA LEU A 12 20.49 5.23 -4.11
C LEU A 12 19.78 5.33 -5.45
N HIS A 13 20.45 6.06 -6.33
CA HIS A 13 20.42 5.95 -7.78
C HIS A 13 19.08 6.16 -8.50
N SER A 14 19.14 7.05 -9.47
CA SER A 14 18.23 7.24 -10.60
C SER A 14 18.06 6.00 -11.49
N LEU A 15 17.72 4.85 -10.92
CA LEU A 15 17.20 3.72 -11.69
C LEU A 15 15.70 3.96 -11.95
N PRO A 16 15.20 3.65 -13.15
CA PRO A 16 13.76 3.69 -13.42
C PRO A 16 13.08 2.85 -12.35
N ILE A 17 12.10 3.44 -11.66
CA ILE A 17 11.38 2.90 -10.49
C ILE A 17 11.37 1.37 -10.59
N HIS A 18 12.31 0.72 -9.92
CA HIS A 18 12.63 -0.71 -10.12
C HIS A 18 11.32 -1.46 -10.04
N ILE A 19 10.86 -2.04 -11.17
CA ILE A 19 9.52 -2.63 -11.34
C ILE A 19 9.17 -3.36 -10.07
N GLN A 20 8.38 -2.70 -9.21
CA GLN A 20 8.05 -3.23 -7.90
C GLN A 20 7.00 -4.30 -8.21
N LEU A 21 7.47 -5.54 -8.36
CA LEU A 21 6.60 -6.69 -8.47
C LEU A 21 5.61 -6.61 -7.31
N CYS A 22 4.34 -6.90 -7.58
CA CYS A 22 3.40 -6.97 -6.48
C CYS A 22 3.88 -8.05 -5.52
N HIS A 23 4.17 -7.68 -4.26
CA HIS A 23 4.66 -8.62 -3.24
C HIS A 23 3.65 -9.72 -2.87
N ILE A 24 2.44 -9.68 -3.41
CA ILE A 24 1.37 -10.64 -3.14
C ILE A 24 1.32 -11.74 -4.22
N TYR A 25 1.65 -11.43 -5.47
CA TYR A 25 1.60 -12.42 -6.57
C TYR A 25 2.81 -12.44 -7.50
N PHE A 26 3.87 -11.68 -7.20
CA PHE A 26 5.18 -11.71 -7.87
C PHE A 26 5.15 -11.43 -9.38
N SER A 27 4.24 -10.57 -9.84
CA SER A 27 4.15 -10.13 -11.23
C SER A 27 3.92 -8.61 -11.30
N PRO A 28 3.98 -7.97 -12.48
CA PRO A 28 3.74 -6.53 -12.59
C PRO A 28 2.36 -6.14 -12.01
N PRO A 29 2.28 -5.05 -11.23
CA PRO A 29 1.03 -4.64 -10.59
C PRO A 29 0.01 -4.14 -11.63
N THR A 30 -1.13 -4.81 -11.76
CA THR A 30 -2.29 -4.31 -12.51
C THR A 30 -3.05 -3.31 -11.65
N ASN A 31 -3.30 -2.09 -12.14
CA ASN A 31 -3.87 -1.00 -11.32
C ASN A 31 -3.05 -0.80 -10.05
N ALA A 32 -1.76 -0.50 -10.21
CA ALA A 32 -0.85 -0.26 -9.11
C ALA A 32 -1.43 0.81 -8.15
N THR A 33 -1.29 0.57 -6.86
CA THR A 33 -1.75 1.43 -5.78
C THR A 33 -0.62 1.60 -4.79
N ILE A 34 -0.42 2.82 -4.31
CA ILE A 34 0.58 3.14 -3.30
C ILE A 34 -0.11 3.43 -1.97
N THR A 35 0.42 2.80 -0.92
CA THR A 35 0.00 3.05 0.46
C THR A 35 0.63 4.36 0.98
N PRO A 36 0.09 5.00 2.03
CA PRO A 36 0.68 6.21 2.62
C PRO A 36 2.12 6.04 3.14
N CYS A 37 2.58 4.79 3.33
CA CYS A 37 3.96 4.50 3.70
C CYS A 37 4.89 4.29 2.48
N GLY A 38 4.38 4.38 1.25
CA GLY A 38 5.18 4.32 0.02
C GLY A 38 5.27 2.94 -0.64
N HIS A 39 4.76 1.87 -0.01
CA HIS A 39 4.78 0.54 -0.63
C HIS A 39 3.72 0.43 -1.72
N VAL A 40 4.11 -0.18 -2.83
CA VAL A 40 3.28 -0.40 -4.02
C VAL A 40 2.79 -1.85 -4.07
N ALA A 41 1.51 -2.04 -4.35
CA ALA A 41 0.91 -3.31 -4.73
C ALA A 41 -0.20 -3.01 -5.75
N CYS A 42 -0.67 -4.01 -6.49
CA CYS A 42 -1.90 -3.82 -7.26
C CYS A 42 -3.10 -3.63 -6.35
N GLY A 43 -4.06 -2.85 -6.82
CA GLY A 43 -5.26 -2.49 -6.09
C GLY A 43 -5.96 -3.70 -5.48
N PRO A 44 -6.42 -4.69 -6.27
CA PRO A 44 -7.16 -5.84 -5.77
C PRO A 44 -6.43 -6.62 -4.65
N CYS A 45 -5.11 -6.75 -4.77
CA CYS A 45 -4.31 -7.49 -3.81
C CYS A 45 -4.11 -6.69 -2.52
N LEU A 46 -3.86 -5.40 -2.62
CA LEU A 46 -3.83 -4.51 -1.46
C LEU A 46 -5.16 -4.56 -0.70
N PHE A 47 -6.28 -4.40 -1.40
CA PHE A 47 -7.62 -4.46 -0.80
C PHE A 47 -7.91 -5.78 -0.11
N THR A 48 -7.58 -6.89 -0.78
CA THR A 48 -7.84 -8.23 -0.25
C THR A 48 -6.97 -8.48 0.97
N ALA A 49 -5.68 -8.17 0.92
CA ALA A 49 -4.76 -8.38 2.04
C ALA A 49 -5.22 -7.59 3.29
N VAL A 50 -5.56 -6.31 3.12
CA VAL A 50 -6.05 -5.46 4.23
C VAL A 50 -7.36 -6.00 4.80
N LYS A 51 -8.34 -6.35 3.96
CA LYS A 51 -9.64 -6.88 4.42
C LYS A 51 -9.50 -8.23 5.12
N THR A 52 -8.64 -9.11 4.63
CA THR A 52 -8.39 -10.43 5.25
C THR A 52 -7.72 -10.26 6.60
N ALA A 53 -6.72 -9.36 6.72
CA ALA A 53 -6.09 -9.05 7.99
C ALA A 53 -7.09 -8.52 9.03
N LEU A 54 -7.93 -7.55 8.65
CA LEU A 54 -9.00 -7.02 9.51
C LEU A 54 -9.99 -8.11 9.96
N ARG A 55 -10.37 -9.02 9.06
CA ARG A 55 -11.24 -10.15 9.38
C ARG A 55 -10.59 -11.11 10.36
N TRP A 56 -9.30 -11.43 10.17
CA TRP A 56 -8.56 -12.29 11.09
C TRP A 56 -8.41 -11.65 12.47
N GLU A 57 -8.12 -10.35 12.55
CA GLU A 57 -8.10 -9.62 13.81
C GLU A 57 -9.45 -9.72 14.54
N THR A 58 -10.56 -9.59 13.80
CA THR A 58 -11.92 -9.72 14.36
C THR A 58 -12.22 -11.14 14.85
N MET A 59 -11.79 -12.17 14.12
CA MET A 59 -12.14 -13.57 14.42
C MET A 59 -11.25 -14.22 15.48
N MET A 60 -9.95 -13.91 15.51
CA MET A 60 -8.96 -14.65 16.30
C MET A 60 -8.65 -14.00 17.65
N MET A 61 -8.81 -12.67 17.77
CA MET A 61 -8.38 -11.90 18.95
C MET A 61 -9.55 -11.32 19.76
N GLY A 62 -10.78 -11.81 19.59
CA GLY A 62 -11.90 -11.56 20.52
C GLY A 62 -12.13 -10.08 20.89
N GLY A 63 -11.89 -9.14 19.98
CA GLY A 63 -12.03 -7.71 20.27
C GLY A 63 -11.02 -7.17 21.29
N ALA A 64 -9.84 -7.78 21.43
CA ALA A 64 -8.71 -7.16 22.11
C ALA A 64 -8.29 -5.92 21.31
N ILE A 65 -8.90 -4.81 21.69
CA ILE A 65 -8.57 -3.47 21.25
C ILE A 65 -7.08 -3.26 21.57
N ARG A 66 -6.23 -3.47 20.57
CA ARG A 66 -5.14 -2.52 20.40
C ARG A 66 -5.87 -1.20 20.16
N ASP A 67 -5.50 -0.15 20.90
CA ASP A 67 -6.02 1.22 20.72
C ASP A 67 -5.92 1.71 19.25
N GLU A 68 -5.22 0.94 18.40
CA GLU A 68 -4.98 1.13 16.97
C GLU A 68 -5.39 -0.10 16.11
N GLY A 69 -6.48 -0.78 16.45
CA GLY A 69 -7.10 -1.78 15.57
C GLY A 69 -7.55 -1.11 14.27
N GLY A 70 -7.04 -1.57 13.12
CA GLY A 70 -7.28 -0.85 11.88
C GLY A 70 -6.42 -1.30 10.71
N PRO A 71 -6.72 -0.76 9.51
CA PRO A 71 -6.11 -1.18 8.26
C PRO A 71 -4.62 -0.81 8.24
N ARG A 72 -3.79 -1.79 7.89
CA ARG A 72 -2.33 -1.68 7.87
C ARG A 72 -1.75 -2.11 6.53
N CYS A 73 -0.61 -1.53 6.17
CA CYS A 73 0.14 -1.93 4.99
C CYS A 73 0.54 -3.41 5.12
N PRO A 74 0.26 -4.26 4.11
CA PRO A 74 0.60 -5.68 4.17
C PRO A 74 2.11 -5.96 4.09
N VAL A 75 2.92 -4.94 3.81
CA VAL A 75 4.38 -5.07 3.69
C VAL A 75 5.11 -4.68 4.99
N CYS A 76 4.77 -3.52 5.57
CA CYS A 76 5.49 -2.96 6.71
C CYS A 76 4.63 -2.73 7.96
N CYS A 77 3.36 -3.14 7.94
CA CYS A 77 2.41 -2.99 9.05
C CYS A 77 2.10 -1.54 9.48
N ALA A 78 2.56 -0.54 8.72
CA ALA A 78 2.24 0.88 8.95
C ALA A 78 0.72 1.12 8.83
N PRO A 79 0.10 1.95 9.68
CA PRO A 79 -1.33 2.24 9.63
C PRO A 79 -1.71 3.00 8.34
N ILE A 80 -2.92 2.73 7.86
CA ILE A 80 -3.52 3.40 6.69
C ILE A 80 -4.65 4.31 7.20
N PRO A 81 -4.35 5.59 7.53
CA PRO A 81 -5.33 6.51 8.10
C PRO A 81 -6.45 6.81 7.10
N GLY A 82 -7.68 6.94 7.61
CA GLY A 82 -8.86 7.31 6.82
C GLY A 82 -9.42 6.22 5.91
N TRP A 83 -8.95 4.97 6.04
CA TRP A 83 -9.44 3.87 5.23
C TRP A 83 -10.94 3.65 5.37
N ASP A 84 -11.63 3.70 4.23
CA ASP A 84 -13.07 3.61 4.07
C ASP A 84 -13.54 2.21 3.61
N GLY A 85 -12.62 1.24 3.50
CA GLY A 85 -12.92 -0.10 2.96
C GLY A 85 -13.14 -0.17 1.45
N LYS A 86 -13.14 0.98 0.77
CA LYS A 86 -13.26 1.15 -0.69
C LYS A 86 -11.98 1.70 -1.33
N GLY A 87 -11.05 2.14 -0.48
CA GLY A 87 -9.70 2.63 -0.75
C GLY A 87 -9.65 4.03 -1.30
N GLY A 88 -10.53 4.90 -0.81
CA GLY A 88 -10.44 6.35 -1.05
C GLY A 88 -9.14 6.99 -0.53
N VAL A 89 -8.31 6.26 0.24
CA VAL A 89 -7.06 6.76 0.83
C VAL A 89 -5.78 6.18 0.23
N VAL A 90 -5.89 5.28 -0.75
CA VAL A 90 -4.74 4.78 -1.51
C VAL A 90 -4.67 5.50 -2.84
N VAL A 91 -3.47 5.85 -3.29
CA VAL A 91 -3.30 6.56 -4.57
C VAL A 91 -3.13 5.53 -5.68
N GLY A 92 -4.03 5.55 -6.67
CA GLY A 92 -3.87 4.79 -7.91
C GLY A 92 -2.72 5.35 -8.73
N LEU A 93 -1.79 4.50 -9.13
CA LEU A 93 -0.67 4.84 -9.98
C LEU A 93 -1.01 4.48 -11.44
N VAL A 94 -0.78 5.44 -12.34
CA VAL A 94 -0.81 5.20 -13.77
C VAL A 94 0.57 4.72 -14.19
N VAL A 95 0.66 3.50 -14.72
CA VAL A 95 1.93 2.96 -15.25
C VAL A 95 2.23 3.65 -16.57
N GLN A 96 3.34 4.37 -16.64
CA GLN A 96 3.89 4.90 -17.90
C GLN A 96 5.12 4.08 -18.28
N VAL A 97 5.06 3.45 -19.46
CA VAL A 97 6.22 2.75 -20.03
C VAL A 97 7.04 3.79 -20.80
N VAL A 98 8.24 4.08 -20.30
CA VAL A 98 9.22 4.90 -21.03
C VAL A 98 10.18 3.95 -21.73
N VAL A 99 10.11 3.89 -23.05
CA VAL A 99 11.11 3.19 -23.87
C VAL A 99 12.23 4.19 -24.14
N ALA A 100 13.38 3.98 -23.51
CA ALA A 100 14.59 4.69 -23.88
C ALA A 100 15.08 4.10 -25.22
N ALA A 101 15.16 4.97 -26.24
CA ALA A 101 15.68 4.63 -27.56
C ALA A 101 17.21 4.57 -27.57
#